data_AF-A0A4R5PKX2-F1
#
_entry.id   AF-A0A4R5PKX2-F1
#
_cell.length_a   1.000
_cell.length_b   1.000
_cell.length_c   1.000
_cell.angle_alpha   90.00
_cell.angle_beta   90.00
_cell.angle_gamma   90.00
#
_symmetry.space_group_name_H-M   'P 1'
#
loop_
_entity.id
_entity.type
_entity.pdbx_description
1 polymer ?
#
loop_
_entity_poly.entity_id
_entity_poly.type
_entity_poly.pdbx_seq_one_letter_code
_entity_poly.pdbx_strand_id
1 'polypeptide(L)'
;MPTVHLTERRLIEIGGEEATDFLERLVTADVEGLGEGKALACALLTPQGKILFDFVISKAGGVFLVDIRADQVADFIRRLTLYRLRAKVTFDEKPGTGVYAIWNEDGRDGAIVDTRFPEQAGVARAYGELSADASLADWNLVRISHGVAESGSDYELSDAFPHDVLMDLNAGVDFSKGCFVGQEVVSRMKHRKTARRRVAIVTGDAPLPASGTSIEADGKPVGTLGTVEGNKALAIVRIDRIADALAEDLAMTADGVAVSVTLPEWSGLTFEAQSGGD
;
A
#
# COMPACT_ATOMS: atom_id res chain seq x y z
N MET A 1 -18.18 10.10 -11.14
CA MET A 1 -17.14 9.06 -10.97
C MET A 1 -15.84 9.55 -11.58
N PRO A 2 -15.09 10.40 -10.87
CA PRO A 2 -13.75 10.77 -11.31
C PRO A 2 -12.95 9.51 -11.64
N THR A 3 -12.30 9.52 -12.79
CA THR A 3 -11.55 8.40 -13.35
C THR A 3 -10.18 8.92 -13.74
N VAL A 4 -9.14 8.31 -13.20
CA VAL A 4 -7.75 8.62 -13.55
C VAL A 4 -7.13 7.44 -14.29
N HIS A 5 -6.32 7.72 -15.30
CA HIS A 5 -5.44 6.71 -15.90
C HIS A 5 -4.12 6.68 -15.12
N LEU A 6 -3.81 5.55 -14.50
CA LEU A 6 -2.57 5.32 -13.76
C LEU A 6 -1.47 4.89 -14.73
N THR A 7 -0.90 5.85 -15.44
CA THR A 7 0.06 5.64 -16.54
C THR A 7 1.34 4.89 -16.12
N GLU A 8 1.70 4.95 -14.84
CA GLU A 8 2.86 4.26 -14.26
C GLU A 8 2.54 2.84 -13.77
N ARG A 9 1.31 2.36 -13.99
CA ARG A 9 0.89 1.01 -13.64
C ARG A 9 0.77 0.13 -14.87
N ARG A 10 0.99 -1.16 -14.71
CA ARG A 10 0.87 -2.20 -15.72
C ARG A 10 0.07 -3.36 -15.17
N LEU A 11 -0.55 -4.10 -16.06
CA LEU A 11 -1.31 -5.30 -15.75
C LEU A 11 -0.54 -6.54 -16.20
N ILE A 12 -0.41 -7.50 -15.29
CA ILE A 12 0.13 -8.83 -15.56
C ILE A 12 -0.98 -9.84 -15.27
N GLU A 13 -1.23 -10.73 -16.22
CA GLU A 13 -2.11 -11.88 -16.01
C GLU A 13 -1.28 -13.06 -15.49
N ILE A 14 -1.75 -13.69 -14.42
CA ILE A 14 -1.17 -14.91 -13.88
C ILE A 14 -2.24 -16.01 -13.98
N GLY A 15 -1.96 -17.00 -14.83
CA GLY A 15 -2.85 -18.12 -15.11
C GLY A 15 -2.17 -19.47 -14.95
N GLY A 16 -2.93 -20.54 -15.24
CA GLY A 16 -2.47 -21.92 -15.16
C GLY A 16 -3.06 -22.71 -13.99
N GLU A 17 -3.06 -24.04 -14.12
CA GLU A 17 -3.72 -24.98 -13.19
C GLU A 17 -3.21 -24.86 -11.75
N GLU A 18 -1.95 -24.42 -11.56
CA GLU A 18 -1.31 -24.33 -10.25
C GLU A 18 -1.13 -22.87 -9.77
N ALA A 19 -1.78 -21.89 -10.43
CA ALA A 19 -1.56 -20.47 -10.16
C ALA A 19 -1.92 -20.07 -8.72
N THR A 20 -3.07 -20.55 -8.21
CA THR A 20 -3.51 -20.26 -6.83
C THR A 20 -2.49 -20.78 -5.82
N ASP A 21 -2.19 -22.08 -5.84
CA ASP A 21 -1.24 -22.68 -4.90
C ASP A 21 0.16 -22.07 -5.02
N PHE A 22 0.57 -21.69 -6.24
CA PHE A 22 1.84 -21.02 -6.48
C PHE A 22 1.90 -19.66 -5.80
N LEU A 23 0.88 -18.82 -5.98
CA LEU A 23 0.79 -17.50 -5.36
C LEU A 23 0.63 -17.61 -3.84
N GLU A 24 -0.21 -18.54 -3.35
CA GLU A 24 -0.47 -18.75 -1.93
C GLU A 24 0.81 -18.94 -1.11
N ARG A 25 1.81 -19.63 -1.67
CA ARG A 25 3.11 -19.91 -1.02
C ARG A 25 4.12 -18.75 -1.12
N LEU A 26 3.83 -17.72 -1.90
CA LEU A 26 4.77 -16.64 -2.20
C LEU A 26 4.33 -15.29 -1.66
N VAL A 27 3.03 -14.99 -1.75
CA VAL A 27 2.51 -13.64 -1.52
C VAL A 27 1.78 -13.53 -0.18
N THR A 28 1.69 -12.32 0.33
CA THR A 28 1.20 -12.04 1.69
C THR A 28 -0.31 -12.15 1.86
N ALA A 29 -1.10 -11.81 0.84
CA ALA A 29 -2.55 -11.85 0.91
C ALA A 29 -3.10 -13.26 0.65
N ASP A 30 -4.30 -13.55 1.15
CA ASP A 30 -5.07 -14.75 0.78
C ASP A 30 -5.67 -14.56 -0.62
N VAL A 31 -5.06 -15.20 -1.61
CA VAL A 31 -5.53 -15.18 -3.00
C VAL A 31 -6.46 -16.36 -3.31
N GLU A 32 -6.51 -17.37 -2.44
CA GLU A 32 -7.47 -18.47 -2.53
C GLU A 32 -8.88 -17.98 -2.17
N GLY A 33 -9.00 -17.22 -1.09
CA GLY A 33 -10.23 -16.56 -0.65
C GLY A 33 -10.63 -15.33 -1.48
N LEU A 34 -9.79 -14.90 -2.43
CA LEU A 34 -10.07 -13.76 -3.31
C LEU A 34 -11.15 -14.11 -4.34
N GLY A 35 -12.34 -13.57 -4.11
CA GLY A 35 -13.47 -13.60 -5.04
C GLY A 35 -13.32 -12.64 -6.22
N GLU A 36 -14.21 -12.78 -7.21
CA GLU A 36 -14.32 -11.80 -8.31
C GLU A 36 -14.86 -10.46 -7.81
N GLY A 37 -14.53 -9.38 -8.54
CA GLY A 37 -15.01 -8.03 -8.24
C GLY A 37 -14.30 -7.32 -7.08
N LYS A 38 -13.27 -7.93 -6.49
CA LYS A 38 -12.43 -7.32 -5.44
C LYS A 38 -10.96 -7.33 -5.83
N ALA A 39 -10.24 -6.33 -5.35
CA ALA A 39 -8.80 -6.19 -5.49
C ALA A 39 -8.18 -5.98 -4.11
N LEU A 40 -7.16 -6.76 -3.78
CA LEU A 40 -6.45 -6.70 -2.50
C LEU A 40 -5.08 -6.04 -2.67
N ALA A 41 -4.62 -5.32 -1.65
CA ALA A 41 -3.18 -5.10 -1.49
C ALA A 41 -2.48 -6.45 -1.38
N CYS A 42 -1.30 -6.58 -1.96
CA CYS A 42 -0.51 -7.79 -1.87
C CYS A 42 0.98 -7.47 -2.04
N ALA A 43 1.82 -8.29 -1.43
CA ALA A 43 3.26 -8.15 -1.55
C ALA A 43 3.95 -9.51 -1.70
N LEU A 44 5.10 -9.48 -2.37
CA LEU A 44 6.13 -10.50 -2.25
C LEU A 44 7.20 -9.96 -1.31
N LEU A 45 7.58 -10.72 -0.28
CA LEU A 45 8.55 -10.27 0.71
C LEU A 45 9.94 -10.86 0.48
N THR A 46 10.93 -10.21 1.09
CA THR A 46 12.22 -10.84 1.35
C THR A 46 12.09 -11.88 2.47
N PRO A 47 13.04 -12.82 2.62
CA PRO A 47 13.08 -13.71 3.78
C PRO A 47 13.12 -12.97 5.14
N GLN A 48 13.61 -11.72 5.14
CA GLN A 48 13.64 -10.84 6.30
C GLN A 48 12.31 -10.09 6.53
N GLY A 49 11.27 -10.37 5.73
CA GLY A 49 9.92 -9.81 5.89
C GLY A 49 9.74 -8.40 5.30
N LYS A 50 10.72 -7.88 4.55
CA LYS A 50 10.62 -6.57 3.88
C LYS A 50 9.85 -6.69 2.57
N ILE A 51 9.11 -5.67 2.18
CA ILE A 51 8.38 -5.63 0.92
C ILE A 51 9.40 -5.62 -0.23
N LEU A 52 9.47 -6.69 -1.01
CA LEU A 52 10.32 -6.75 -2.20
C LEU A 52 9.56 -6.21 -3.43
N PHE A 53 8.27 -6.53 -3.52
CA PHE A 53 7.33 -5.97 -4.50
C PHE A 53 5.99 -5.76 -3.82
N ASP A 54 5.32 -4.65 -4.09
CA ASP A 54 3.93 -4.39 -3.75
C ASP A 54 3.09 -4.29 -5.03
N PHE A 55 1.87 -4.79 -4.96
CA PHE A 55 0.93 -4.77 -6.08
C PHE A 55 -0.51 -4.87 -5.57
N VAL A 56 -1.44 -4.62 -6.47
CA VAL A 56 -2.86 -4.87 -6.25
C VAL A 56 -3.22 -6.12 -7.05
N ILE A 57 -3.89 -7.09 -6.43
CA ILE A 57 -4.27 -8.35 -7.08
C ILE A 57 -5.78 -8.51 -7.09
N SER A 58 -6.34 -8.89 -8.23
CA SER A 58 -7.76 -9.18 -8.42
C SER A 58 -7.93 -10.48 -9.22
N LYS A 59 -9.18 -10.97 -9.34
CA LYS A 59 -9.52 -12.18 -10.08
C LYS A 59 -10.56 -11.89 -11.15
N ALA A 60 -10.35 -12.42 -12.35
CA ALA A 60 -11.29 -12.32 -13.45
C ALA A 60 -11.16 -13.55 -14.36
N GLY A 61 -12.27 -14.22 -14.69
CA GLY A 61 -12.26 -15.30 -15.69
C GLY A 61 -11.36 -16.48 -15.33
N GLY A 62 -11.19 -16.76 -14.04
CA GLY A 62 -10.35 -17.86 -13.55
C GLY A 62 -8.85 -17.58 -13.51
N VAL A 63 -8.39 -16.38 -13.88
CA VAL A 63 -7.00 -15.94 -13.76
C VAL A 63 -6.86 -14.82 -12.73
N PHE A 64 -5.64 -14.59 -12.26
CA PHE A 64 -5.30 -13.45 -11.43
C PHE A 64 -4.78 -12.30 -12.28
N LEU A 65 -5.20 -11.08 -11.93
CA LEU A 65 -4.72 -9.85 -12.53
C LEU A 65 -3.89 -9.10 -11.50
N VAL A 66 -2.60 -8.94 -11.78
CA VAL A 66 -1.64 -8.21 -10.96
C VAL A 66 -1.41 -6.84 -11.56
N ASP A 67 -1.87 -5.84 -10.86
CA ASP A 67 -1.67 -4.43 -11.13
C ASP A 67 -0.43 -3.97 -10.33
N ILE A 68 0.63 -3.58 -11.02
CA ILE A 68 1.94 -3.29 -10.44
C ILE A 68 2.58 -2.07 -11.13
N ARG A 69 3.54 -1.42 -10.47
CA ARG A 69 4.32 -0.35 -11.09
C ARG A 69 5.08 -0.84 -12.33
N ALA A 70 5.09 -0.01 -13.38
CA ALA A 70 5.66 -0.32 -14.68
C ALA A 70 7.17 -0.63 -14.61
N ASP A 71 7.91 0.09 -13.76
CA ASP A 71 9.34 -0.10 -13.56
C ASP A 71 9.68 -1.42 -12.83
N GLN A 72 8.70 -2.06 -12.19
CA GLN A 72 8.89 -3.30 -11.43
C GLN A 72 8.53 -4.56 -12.24
N VAL A 73 7.82 -4.44 -13.36
CA VAL A 73 7.26 -5.59 -14.11
C VAL A 73 8.32 -6.62 -14.48
N ALA A 74 9.42 -6.20 -15.11
CA ALA A 74 10.46 -7.11 -15.59
C ALA A 74 11.12 -7.88 -14.44
N ASP A 75 11.43 -7.20 -13.35
CA ASP A 75 12.08 -7.79 -12.18
C ASP A 75 11.14 -8.68 -11.37
N PHE A 76 9.85 -8.32 -11.31
CA PHE A 76 8.80 -9.13 -10.71
C PHE A 76 8.59 -10.44 -11.48
N ILE A 77 8.41 -10.39 -12.81
CA ILE A 77 8.27 -11.59 -13.65
C ILE A 77 9.51 -12.47 -13.56
N ARG A 78 10.72 -11.87 -13.60
CA ARG A 78 11.98 -12.61 -13.41
C ARG A 78 11.99 -13.33 -12.07
N ARG A 79 11.57 -12.66 -10.99
CA ARG A 79 11.50 -13.26 -9.65
C ARG A 79 10.48 -14.39 -9.59
N LEU A 80 9.27 -14.21 -10.09
CA LEU A 80 8.25 -15.26 -10.13
C LEU A 80 8.70 -16.46 -10.97
N THR A 81 9.40 -16.22 -12.09
CA THR A 81 9.95 -17.29 -12.94
C THR A 81 10.97 -18.16 -12.18
N LEU A 82 11.79 -17.56 -11.32
CA LEU A 82 12.72 -18.32 -10.47
C LEU A 82 11.98 -19.22 -9.48
N TYR A 83 10.86 -18.75 -8.92
CA TYR A 83 10.04 -19.54 -7.99
C TYR A 83 9.17 -20.58 -8.69
N ARG A 84 8.77 -20.35 -9.96
CA ARG A 84 7.86 -21.22 -10.71
C ARG A 84 8.35 -22.66 -10.78
N LEU A 85 9.66 -22.88 -10.94
CA LEU A 85 10.25 -24.20 -11.16
C LEU A 85 9.45 -24.97 -12.24
N ARG A 86 8.78 -26.07 -11.88
CA ARG A 86 7.96 -26.90 -12.77
C ARG A 86 6.46 -26.65 -12.66
N ALA A 87 6.02 -25.72 -11.80
CA ALA A 87 4.62 -25.40 -11.64
C ALA A 87 4.02 -24.89 -12.96
N LYS A 88 2.84 -25.38 -13.30
CA LYS A 88 2.08 -24.99 -14.50
C LYS A 88 1.44 -23.62 -14.30
N VAL A 89 2.26 -22.57 -14.40
CA VAL A 89 1.87 -21.17 -14.23
C VAL A 89 2.43 -20.31 -15.37
N THR A 90 1.62 -19.39 -15.89
CA THR A 90 2.00 -18.40 -16.90
C THR A 90 2.01 -16.99 -16.32
N PHE A 91 2.84 -16.11 -16.89
CA PHE A 91 2.96 -14.71 -16.51
C PHE A 91 2.95 -13.88 -17.79
N ASP A 92 1.87 -13.16 -18.06
CA ASP A 92 1.66 -12.47 -19.32
C ASP A 92 1.38 -10.98 -19.06
N GLU A 93 2.35 -10.11 -19.35
CA GLU A 93 2.14 -8.65 -19.33
C GLU A 93 1.14 -8.25 -20.42
N LYS A 94 0.22 -7.34 -20.09
CA LYS A 94 -0.80 -6.81 -21.01
C LYS A 94 -0.52 -5.33 -21.34
N PRO A 95 0.48 -5.03 -22.19
CA PRO A 95 0.95 -3.66 -22.43
C PRO A 95 -0.10 -2.74 -23.09
N GLY A 96 -1.12 -3.31 -23.75
CA GLY A 96 -2.24 -2.57 -24.35
C GLY A 96 -3.42 -2.32 -23.40
N THR A 97 -3.34 -2.76 -22.14
CA THR A 97 -4.42 -2.63 -21.17
C THR A 97 -4.10 -1.52 -20.18
N GLY A 98 -4.86 -0.42 -20.24
CA GLY A 98 -4.74 0.68 -19.30
C GLY A 98 -5.24 0.29 -17.91
N VAL A 99 -4.63 0.90 -16.88
CA VAL A 99 -4.99 0.70 -15.48
C VAL A 99 -5.61 1.99 -14.95
N TYR A 100 -6.83 1.92 -14.41
CA TYR A 100 -7.58 3.08 -13.96
C TYR A 100 -8.00 2.93 -12.50
N ALA A 101 -8.06 4.05 -11.79
CA ALA A 101 -8.75 4.15 -10.52
C ALA A 101 -9.99 5.04 -10.67
N ILE A 102 -11.07 4.65 -10.00
CA ILE A 102 -12.36 5.33 -10.01
C ILE A 102 -12.80 5.50 -8.55
N TRP A 103 -13.40 6.65 -8.21
CA TRP A 103 -13.89 6.90 -6.85
C TRP A 103 -15.20 7.72 -6.82
N ASN A 104 -15.74 7.92 -5.62
CA ASN A 104 -17.01 8.62 -5.32
C ASN A 104 -18.25 7.96 -5.97
N GLU A 105 -18.69 6.86 -5.33
CA GLU A 105 -19.91 6.04 -5.52
C GLU A 105 -19.99 5.05 -6.70
N ASP A 106 -20.89 4.07 -6.50
CA ASP A 106 -20.81 2.66 -6.92
C ASP A 106 -20.46 2.41 -8.38
N GLY A 107 -19.39 1.61 -8.54
CA GLY A 107 -19.03 0.79 -9.70
C GLY A 107 -19.55 1.19 -11.07
N ARG A 108 -18.64 1.52 -11.99
CA ARG A 108 -18.91 1.22 -13.40
C ARG A 108 -19.10 -0.29 -13.54
N ASP A 109 -19.96 -0.73 -14.46
CA ASP A 109 -20.02 -2.14 -14.84
C ASP A 109 -18.60 -2.66 -15.13
N GLY A 110 -18.20 -3.72 -14.41
CA GLY A 110 -16.87 -4.31 -14.51
C GLY A 110 -15.77 -3.68 -13.64
N ALA A 111 -16.08 -2.67 -12.81
CA ALA A 111 -15.13 -2.14 -11.84
C ALA A 111 -14.91 -3.12 -10.68
N ILE A 112 -13.67 -3.16 -10.18
CA ILE A 112 -13.20 -4.09 -9.16
C ILE A 112 -12.91 -3.29 -7.88
N VAL A 113 -13.63 -3.56 -6.79
CA VAL A 113 -13.51 -2.78 -5.54
C VAL A 113 -12.08 -2.89 -4.98
N ASP A 114 -11.41 -1.76 -4.75
CA ASP A 114 -10.05 -1.70 -4.19
C ASP A 114 -10.14 -1.70 -2.66
N THR A 115 -9.90 -2.85 -2.04
CA THR A 115 -10.09 -3.03 -0.60
C THR A 115 -8.97 -2.43 0.25
N ARG A 116 -7.99 -1.75 -0.37
CA ARG A 116 -7.05 -0.89 0.37
C ARG A 116 -7.78 0.29 1.01
N PHE A 117 -8.93 0.65 0.46
CA PHE A 117 -9.80 1.71 0.94
C PHE A 117 -11.00 1.11 1.70
N PRO A 118 -11.53 1.83 2.70
CA PRO A 118 -12.83 1.51 3.27
C PRO A 118 -13.91 1.49 2.19
N GLU A 119 -14.91 0.61 2.33
CA GLU A 119 -15.99 0.45 1.36
C GLU A 119 -16.71 1.78 1.07
N GLN A 120 -16.89 2.63 2.09
CA GLN A 120 -17.55 3.93 1.99
C GLN A 120 -16.78 4.94 1.13
N ALA A 121 -15.49 4.71 0.86
CA ALA A 121 -14.70 5.54 -0.04
C ALA A 121 -15.09 5.33 -1.52
N GLY A 122 -15.76 4.20 -1.84
CA GLY A 122 -16.22 3.89 -3.18
C GLY A 122 -15.10 3.80 -4.21
N VAL A 123 -13.91 3.34 -3.81
CA VAL A 123 -12.73 3.24 -4.69
C VAL A 123 -12.69 1.90 -5.39
N ALA A 124 -12.47 1.92 -6.71
CA ALA A 124 -12.36 0.72 -7.54
C ALA A 124 -11.25 0.84 -8.59
N ARG A 125 -10.76 -0.31 -9.05
CA ARG A 125 -9.89 -0.48 -10.22
C ARG A 125 -10.71 -0.82 -11.46
N ALA A 126 -10.24 -0.36 -12.61
CA ALA A 126 -10.73 -0.81 -13.91
C ALA A 126 -9.56 -1.03 -14.86
N TYR A 127 -9.68 -2.03 -15.72
CA TYR A 127 -8.65 -2.43 -16.67
C TYR A 127 -9.22 -2.41 -18.09
N GLY A 128 -8.51 -1.81 -19.04
CA GLY A 128 -8.94 -1.73 -20.43
C GLY A 128 -8.68 -0.36 -21.06
N GLU A 129 -9.64 0.12 -21.85
CA GLU A 129 -9.61 1.45 -22.44
C GLU A 129 -10.79 2.27 -21.89
N LEU A 130 -10.49 3.26 -21.05
CA LEU A 130 -11.47 4.14 -20.44
C LEU A 130 -11.11 5.61 -20.67
N SER A 131 -12.14 6.46 -20.73
CA SER A 131 -11.95 7.92 -20.64
C SER A 131 -11.61 8.30 -19.20
N ALA A 132 -10.51 9.03 -19.03
CA ALA A 132 -10.12 9.65 -17.76
C ALA A 132 -10.51 11.14 -17.76
N ASP A 133 -11.08 11.60 -16.65
CA ASP A 133 -11.52 12.97 -16.41
C ASP A 133 -10.90 13.58 -15.14
N ALA A 134 -10.09 12.81 -14.41
CA ALA A 134 -9.37 13.23 -13.22
C ALA A 134 -7.85 13.14 -13.41
N SER A 135 -7.12 13.92 -12.61
CA SER A 135 -5.65 13.98 -12.65
C SER A 135 -5.01 13.02 -11.64
N LEU A 136 -3.70 12.80 -11.77
CA LEU A 136 -2.91 12.07 -10.76
C LEU A 136 -2.89 12.80 -9.41
N ALA A 137 -2.96 14.13 -9.40
CA ALA A 137 -3.04 14.91 -8.16
C ALA A 137 -4.36 14.64 -7.42
N ASP A 138 -5.48 14.52 -8.16
CA ASP A 138 -6.78 14.16 -7.57
C ASP A 138 -6.73 12.76 -6.95
N TRP A 139 -6.07 11.80 -7.63
CA TRP A 139 -5.85 10.46 -7.10
C TRP A 139 -4.95 10.44 -5.86
N ASN A 140 -3.87 11.23 -5.87
CA ASN A 140 -3.00 11.40 -4.72
C ASN A 140 -3.78 11.94 -3.51
N LEU A 141 -4.69 12.89 -3.70
CA LEU A 141 -5.55 13.39 -2.64
C LEU A 141 -6.49 12.32 -2.07
N VAL A 142 -7.00 11.40 -2.91
CA VAL A 142 -7.80 10.24 -2.45
C VAL A 142 -6.96 9.27 -1.63
N ARG A 143 -5.73 8.98 -2.08
CA ARG A 143 -4.79 8.14 -1.32
C ARG A 143 -4.42 8.78 0.01
N ILE A 144 -4.08 10.07 0.00
CA ILE A 144 -3.72 10.85 1.18
C ILE A 144 -4.86 10.86 2.20
N SER A 145 -6.10 11.12 1.77
CA SER A 145 -7.24 11.19 2.70
C SER A 145 -7.57 9.87 3.38
N HIS A 146 -7.12 8.74 2.82
CA HIS A 146 -7.35 7.39 3.38
C HIS A 146 -6.08 6.71 3.90
N GLY A 147 -4.91 7.37 3.85
CA GLY A 147 -3.67 6.74 4.32
C GLY A 147 -3.14 5.59 3.46
N VAL A 148 -3.46 5.56 2.16
CA VAL A 148 -3.06 4.47 1.26
C VAL A 148 -1.73 4.80 0.58
N ALA A 149 -0.64 4.23 1.12
CA ALA A 149 0.71 4.39 0.57
C ALA A 149 0.96 3.48 -0.64
N GLU A 150 1.80 3.97 -1.57
CA GLU A 150 2.33 3.21 -2.70
C GLU A 150 3.86 3.33 -2.74
N SER A 151 4.56 2.24 -3.09
CA SER A 151 6.02 2.27 -3.15
C SER A 151 6.54 3.27 -4.19
N GLY A 152 7.74 3.80 -3.99
CA GLY A 152 8.39 4.79 -4.86
C GLY A 152 8.04 6.22 -4.53
N SER A 153 6.76 6.53 -4.30
CA SER A 153 6.32 7.86 -3.88
C SER A 153 6.25 8.01 -2.35
N ASP A 154 5.83 6.96 -1.64
CA ASP A 154 5.60 7.03 -0.18
C ASP A 154 6.64 6.26 0.64
N TYR A 155 7.28 5.24 0.06
CA TYR A 155 8.30 4.44 0.72
C TYR A 155 9.16 3.66 -0.28
N GLU A 156 10.35 3.27 0.16
CA GLU A 156 11.26 2.46 -0.64
C GLU A 156 11.02 0.96 -0.48
N LEU A 157 11.04 0.25 -1.62
CA LEU A 157 11.06 -1.21 -1.63
C LEU A 157 12.33 -1.72 -0.92
N SER A 158 12.22 -2.89 -0.32
CA SER A 158 13.24 -3.52 0.54
C SER A 158 13.56 -2.79 1.86
N ASP A 159 13.05 -1.58 2.10
CA ASP A 159 13.12 -0.91 3.42
C ASP A 159 11.84 -1.11 4.25
N ALA A 160 10.66 -1.01 3.66
CA ALA A 160 9.41 -1.08 4.41
C ALA A 160 9.00 -2.51 4.78
N PHE A 161 8.42 -2.68 5.97
CA PHE A 161 7.61 -3.86 6.31
C PHE A 161 6.14 -3.66 5.89
N PRO A 162 5.36 -4.73 5.65
CA PRO A 162 3.91 -4.62 5.41
C PRO A 162 3.16 -3.81 6.48
N HIS A 163 3.59 -3.94 7.73
CA HIS A 163 3.03 -3.18 8.85
C HIS A 163 3.27 -1.67 8.73
N ASP A 164 4.37 -1.24 8.12
CA ASP A 164 4.69 0.18 8.00
C ASP A 164 3.69 0.88 7.08
N VAL A 165 3.04 0.14 6.18
CA VAL A 165 2.08 0.63 5.18
C VAL A 165 0.67 0.05 5.39
N LEU A 166 0.36 -0.37 6.63
CA LEU A 166 -0.95 -0.86 7.07
C LEU A 166 -1.48 -2.12 6.38
N MET A 167 -0.63 -2.89 5.70
CA MET A 167 -1.06 -4.14 5.07
C MET A 167 -1.53 -5.19 6.08
N ASP A 168 -1.11 -5.08 7.35
CA ASP A 168 -1.56 -5.94 8.43
C ASP A 168 -2.98 -5.63 8.94
N LEU A 169 -3.63 -4.60 8.36
CA LEU A 169 -4.95 -4.09 8.75
C LEU A 169 -5.94 -3.94 7.58
N ASN A 170 -5.48 -4.02 6.33
CA ASN A 170 -6.34 -3.89 5.13
C ASN A 170 -6.42 -5.19 4.29
N ALA A 171 -6.26 -6.35 4.94
CA ALA A 171 -6.17 -7.67 4.31
C ALA A 171 -4.99 -7.87 3.34
N GLY A 172 -4.01 -6.96 3.33
CA GLY A 172 -2.78 -7.12 2.54
C GLY A 172 -1.83 -8.20 3.06
N VAL A 173 -1.96 -8.61 4.33
CA VAL A 173 -1.31 -9.78 4.92
C VAL A 173 -2.35 -10.64 5.61
N ASP A 174 -2.47 -11.90 5.19
CA ASP A 174 -3.25 -12.89 5.90
C ASP A 174 -2.33 -13.68 6.86
N PHE A 175 -2.67 -13.66 8.16
CA PHE A 175 -1.91 -14.35 9.21
C PHE A 175 -2.46 -15.75 9.55
N SER A 176 -3.58 -16.13 8.93
CA SER A 176 -4.28 -17.40 9.09
C SER A 176 -4.02 -18.37 7.93
N LYS A 177 -3.56 -17.88 6.77
CA LYS A 177 -3.18 -18.70 5.62
C LYS A 177 -1.89 -19.50 5.86
N GLY A 178 -1.61 -20.38 4.90
CA GLY A 178 -0.38 -21.19 4.87
C GLY A 178 0.91 -20.37 4.79
N CYS A 179 2.05 -21.06 4.86
CA CYS A 179 3.35 -20.41 4.85
C CYS A 179 3.63 -19.64 3.55
N PHE A 180 4.07 -18.40 3.67
CA PHE A 180 4.59 -17.58 2.57
C PHE A 180 5.98 -17.01 2.91
N VAL A 181 6.68 -16.49 1.90
CA VAL A 181 8.05 -15.96 2.06
C VAL A 181 8.06 -14.79 3.05
N GLY A 182 8.91 -14.86 4.08
CA GLY A 182 9.06 -13.80 5.08
C GLY A 182 7.99 -13.78 6.18
N GLN A 183 7.03 -14.73 6.17
CA GLN A 183 5.92 -14.79 7.13
C GLN A 183 6.39 -14.79 8.61
N GLU A 184 7.46 -15.51 8.94
CA GLU A 184 7.95 -15.63 10.32
C GLU A 184 8.23 -14.27 10.96
N VAL A 185 8.88 -13.36 10.22
CA VAL A 185 9.25 -12.04 10.74
C VAL A 185 8.01 -11.17 10.91
N VAL A 186 7.13 -11.13 9.90
CA VAL A 186 5.92 -10.30 9.95
C VAL A 186 4.90 -10.81 10.98
N SER A 187 4.74 -12.13 11.11
CA SER A 187 3.88 -12.74 12.15
C SER A 187 4.41 -12.42 13.55
N ARG A 188 5.72 -12.55 13.79
CA ARG A 188 6.33 -12.15 15.08
C ARG A 188 6.10 -10.68 15.39
N MET A 189 6.22 -9.82 14.39
CA MET A 189 6.00 -8.39 14.53
C MET A 189 4.57 -8.05 14.93
N LYS A 190 3.57 -8.74 14.34
CA LYS A 190 2.15 -8.64 14.72
C LYS A 190 1.92 -9.08 16.16
N HIS A 191 2.32 -10.30 16.51
CA HIS A 191 2.03 -10.88 17.82
C HIS A 191 2.76 -10.20 18.97
N ARG A 192 3.98 -9.71 18.74
CA ARG A 192 4.74 -8.97 19.77
C ARG A 192 4.43 -7.47 19.78
N LYS A 193 3.55 -6.99 18.89
CA LYS A 193 3.25 -5.55 18.74
C LYS A 193 4.52 -4.69 18.64
N THR A 194 5.52 -5.17 17.90
CA THR A 194 6.83 -4.49 17.77
C THR A 194 6.89 -3.54 16.59
N ALA A 195 5.77 -3.34 15.89
CA ALA A 195 5.71 -2.36 14.84
C ALA A 195 5.84 -0.95 15.42
N ARG A 196 6.72 -0.14 14.83
CA ARG A 196 7.05 1.22 15.32
C ARG A 196 6.94 2.28 14.24
N ARG A 197 6.86 1.89 12.97
CA ARG A 197 6.61 2.78 11.84
C ARG A 197 5.20 2.55 11.31
N ARG A 198 4.53 3.61 10.88
CA ARG A 198 3.21 3.59 10.24
C ARG A 198 3.14 4.69 9.20
N VAL A 199 2.42 4.45 8.11
CA VAL A 199 1.92 5.52 7.26
C VAL A 199 0.89 6.32 8.07
N ALA A 200 1.02 7.64 7.97
CA ALA A 200 0.16 8.62 8.60
C ALA A 200 -0.24 9.67 7.57
N ILE A 201 -1.34 10.36 7.85
CA ILE A 201 -1.85 11.50 7.11
C ILE A 201 -1.28 12.76 7.76
N VAL A 202 -0.68 13.62 6.94
CA VAL A 202 -0.07 14.87 7.38
C VAL A 202 -0.85 16.05 6.78
N THR A 203 -1.12 17.06 7.60
CA THR A 203 -1.73 18.31 7.15
C THR A 203 -0.92 19.50 7.66
N GLY A 204 -0.65 20.47 6.78
CA GLY A 204 -0.03 21.76 7.12
C GLY A 204 -1.03 22.92 7.09
N ASP A 205 -0.67 24.00 7.77
CA ASP A 205 -1.36 25.30 7.67
C ASP A 205 -0.96 26.08 6.40
N ALA A 206 0.15 25.71 5.78
CA ALA A 206 0.67 26.18 4.51
C ALA A 206 0.99 25.00 3.56
N PRO A 207 1.30 25.25 2.28
CA PRO A 207 1.82 24.21 1.39
C PRO A 207 3.03 23.50 2.01
N LEU A 208 2.99 22.17 2.00
CA LEU A 208 4.04 21.33 2.56
C LEU A 208 5.27 21.29 1.62
N PRO A 209 6.47 21.09 2.17
CA PRO A 209 7.66 20.88 1.37
C PRO A 209 7.58 19.55 0.61
N ALA A 210 8.54 19.33 -0.31
CA ALA A 210 8.54 18.18 -1.19
C ALA A 210 8.65 16.83 -0.45
N SER A 211 8.30 15.77 -1.18
CA SER A 211 8.55 14.38 -0.78
C SER A 211 10.00 14.16 -0.34
N GLY A 212 10.21 13.31 0.66
CA GLY A 212 11.50 13.04 1.26
C GLY A 212 11.90 14.01 2.38
N THR A 213 11.16 15.10 2.58
CA THR A 213 11.43 16.04 3.68
C THR A 213 11.18 15.39 5.04
N SER A 214 12.11 15.59 5.99
CA SER A 214 11.99 15.13 7.38
C SER A 214 10.89 15.89 8.12
N ILE A 215 10.06 15.16 8.87
CA ILE A 215 9.18 15.73 9.89
C ILE A 215 9.94 15.67 11.21
N GLU A 216 10.01 16.78 11.93
CA GLU A 216 10.78 16.91 13.16
C GLU A 216 9.93 17.46 14.31
N ALA A 217 10.20 16.95 15.52
CA ALA A 217 9.74 17.51 16.79
C ALA A 217 10.97 17.81 17.65
N ASP A 218 11.10 19.05 18.14
CA ASP A 218 12.29 19.48 18.90
C ASP A 218 13.63 19.16 18.18
N GLY A 219 13.66 19.38 16.86
CA GLY A 219 14.83 19.09 16.00
C GLY A 219 15.18 17.61 15.85
N LYS A 220 14.32 16.68 16.31
CA LYS A 220 14.50 15.23 16.16
C LYS A 220 13.56 14.69 15.09
N PRO A 221 14.05 13.85 14.15
CA PRO A 221 13.22 13.28 13.10
C PRO A 221 12.20 12.29 13.68
N VAL A 222 10.93 12.51 13.35
CA VAL A 222 9.79 11.67 13.72
C VAL A 222 9.15 10.98 12.52
N GLY A 223 9.48 11.39 11.30
CA GLY A 223 9.02 10.73 10.08
C GLY A 223 9.55 11.40 8.82
N THR A 224 9.08 10.94 7.67
CA THR A 224 9.47 11.49 6.36
C THR A 224 8.25 11.59 5.45
N LEU A 225 8.08 12.74 4.81
CA LEU A 225 7.01 12.96 3.83
C LEU A 225 7.16 12.04 2.62
N GLY A 226 6.05 11.46 2.20
CA GLY A 226 5.89 10.69 0.96
C GLY A 226 5.26 11.56 -0.13
N THR A 227 4.12 11.13 -0.68
CA THR A 227 3.32 11.92 -1.61
C THR A 227 2.81 13.20 -0.93
N VAL A 228 3.00 14.34 -1.58
CA VAL A 228 2.56 15.67 -1.10
C VAL A 228 1.68 16.33 -2.15
N GLU A 229 0.51 16.83 -1.74
CA GLU A 229 -0.41 17.61 -2.55
C GLU A 229 -0.86 18.85 -1.78
N GLY A 230 -0.31 20.01 -2.15
CA GLY A 230 -0.57 21.26 -1.46
C GLY A 230 -0.19 21.19 0.02
N ASN A 231 -1.16 21.32 0.91
CA ASN A 231 -0.95 21.25 2.36
C ASN A 231 -1.26 19.86 2.97
N LYS A 232 -1.40 18.82 2.15
CA LYS A 232 -1.69 17.45 2.60
C LYS A 232 -0.64 16.48 2.11
N ALA A 233 -0.32 15.47 2.90
CA ALA A 233 0.64 14.45 2.51
C ALA A 233 0.39 13.10 3.19
N LEU A 234 1.01 12.06 2.66
CA LEU A 234 1.32 10.84 3.39
C LEU A 234 2.72 10.96 3.99
N ALA A 235 2.98 10.26 5.09
CA ALA A 235 4.31 10.13 5.65
C ALA A 235 4.49 8.79 6.35
N ILE A 236 5.68 8.21 6.29
CA ILE A 236 6.05 7.12 7.19
C ILE A 236 6.63 7.73 8.47
N VAL A 237 5.94 7.52 9.59
CA VAL A 237 6.29 8.12 10.88
C VAL A 237 6.61 7.07 11.93
N ARG A 238 7.40 7.44 12.93
CA ARG A 238 7.66 6.68 14.16
C ARG A 238 6.56 6.95 15.17
N ILE A 239 5.66 5.98 15.36
CA ILE A 239 4.46 6.18 16.19
C ILE A 239 4.79 6.49 17.65
N ASP A 240 5.89 5.94 18.16
CA ASP A 240 6.40 6.21 19.50
C ASP A 240 6.86 7.67 19.62
N ARG A 241 7.63 8.16 18.65
CA ARG A 241 8.12 9.55 18.67
C ARG A 241 7.01 10.58 18.46
N ILE A 242 6.00 10.25 17.64
CA ILE A 242 4.82 11.10 17.49
C ILE A 242 4.04 11.14 18.80
N ALA A 243 3.84 10.00 19.47
CA ALA A 243 3.14 9.95 20.75
C ALA A 243 3.87 10.75 21.85
N ASP A 244 5.20 10.65 21.93
CA ASP A 244 6.02 11.43 22.86
C ASP A 244 5.90 12.94 22.57
N ALA A 245 5.99 13.35 21.30
CA ALA A 245 5.83 14.75 20.90
C ALA A 245 4.45 15.31 21.26
N LEU A 246 3.38 14.51 21.06
CA LEU A 246 2.02 14.91 21.45
C LEU A 246 1.85 15.02 22.97
N ALA A 247 2.45 14.10 23.73
CA ALA A 247 2.39 14.12 25.20
C ALA A 247 3.14 15.32 25.81
N GLU A 248 4.20 15.77 25.15
CA GLU A 248 5.01 16.93 25.54
C GLU A 248 4.54 18.26 24.90
N ASP A 249 3.45 18.25 24.12
CA ASP A 249 2.93 19.40 23.36
C ASP A 249 4.00 20.06 22.45
N LEU A 250 4.87 19.23 21.86
CA LEU A 250 5.92 19.66 20.95
C LEU A 250 5.35 19.92 19.55
N ALA A 251 5.62 21.12 19.02
CA ALA A 251 5.31 21.44 17.64
C ALA A 251 6.10 20.54 16.67
N MET A 252 5.39 19.96 15.71
CA MET A 252 5.98 19.23 14.60
C MET A 252 6.11 20.13 13.39
N THR A 253 7.24 20.07 12.70
CA THR A 253 7.48 20.83 11.48
C THR A 253 8.12 19.99 10.38
N ALA A 254 7.91 20.39 9.13
CA ALA A 254 8.64 19.90 7.97
C ALA A 254 9.23 21.12 7.25
N ASP A 255 10.56 21.24 7.24
CA ASP A 255 11.28 22.42 6.72
C ASP A 255 10.71 23.76 7.22
N GLY A 256 10.42 23.83 8.53
CA GLY A 256 9.85 25.01 9.19
C GLY A 256 8.34 25.22 9.01
N VAL A 257 7.66 24.46 8.15
CA VAL A 257 6.20 24.47 8.02
C VAL A 257 5.59 23.65 9.15
N ALA A 258 4.64 24.22 9.90
CA ALA A 258 3.96 23.50 10.98
C ALA A 258 3.06 22.39 10.42
N VAL A 259 3.09 21.21 11.04
CA VAL A 259 2.31 20.05 10.58
C VAL A 259 1.56 19.37 11.72
N SER A 260 0.40 18.82 11.38
CA SER A 260 -0.34 17.86 12.20
C SER A 260 -0.25 16.48 11.56
N VAL A 261 -0.14 15.45 12.40
CA VAL A 261 -0.01 14.05 11.96
C VAL A 261 -1.13 13.23 12.58
N THR A 262 -1.84 12.45 11.76
CA THR A 262 -2.93 11.57 12.20
C THR A 262 -2.81 10.18 11.57
N LEU A 263 -3.30 9.15 12.26
CA LEU A 263 -3.41 7.81 11.67
C LEU A 263 -4.77 7.65 10.96
N PRO A 264 -4.86 6.85 9.89
CA PRO A 264 -6.13 6.65 9.19
C PRO A 264 -7.17 6.02 10.11
N GLU A 265 -8.38 6.59 10.19
CA GLU A 265 -9.42 6.18 11.13
C GLU A 265 -9.75 4.68 11.03
N TRP A 266 -9.88 4.16 9.81
CA TRP A 266 -10.19 2.75 9.55
C TRP A 266 -9.14 1.77 10.09
N SER A 267 -7.91 2.23 10.36
CA SER A 267 -6.86 1.38 10.93
C SER A 267 -7.13 1.02 12.40
N GLY A 268 -7.96 1.80 13.09
CA GLY A 268 -8.21 1.66 14.53
C GLY A 268 -6.97 1.93 15.40
N LEU A 269 -5.88 2.44 14.82
CA LEU A 269 -4.66 2.77 15.54
C LEU A 269 -4.73 4.18 16.11
N THR A 270 -4.08 4.38 17.25
CA THR A 270 -3.91 5.67 17.93
C THR A 270 -2.44 5.89 18.25
N PHE A 271 -2.03 7.15 18.42
CA PHE A 271 -0.73 7.47 19.01
C PHE A 271 -0.85 7.33 20.53
N GLU A 272 -0.54 6.14 21.05
CA GLU A 272 -0.45 5.91 22.48
C GLU A 272 0.97 6.16 22.95
N ALA A 273 1.14 7.03 23.96
CA ALA A 273 2.41 7.16 24.66
C ALA A 273 2.75 5.82 25.31
N GLN A 274 3.99 5.33 25.13
CA GLN A 274 4.41 4.15 25.87
C GLN A 274 4.45 4.54 27.36
N SER A 275 3.61 3.91 28.17
CA SER A 275 3.83 3.88 29.61
C SER A 275 5.21 3.26 29.81
N GLY A 276 6.15 4.05 30.33
CA GLY A 276 7.53 3.63 30.54
C GLY A 276 7.58 2.25 31.21
N GLY A 277 8.15 1.29 30.50
CA GLY A 277 8.57 0.04 31.12
C GLY A 277 9.86 0.31 31.87
N ASP A 278 9.77 0.34 33.21
CA ASP A 278 10.90 0.15 34.13
C ASP A 278 11.69 -1.13 33.80
#